data_AF-A0AAD7S7H1-F1
#
_entry.id   AF-A0AAD7S7H1-F1
#
_cell.length_a   1.000
_cell.length_b   1.000
_cell.length_c   1.000
_cell.angle_alpha   90.00
_cell.angle_beta   90.00
_cell.angle_gamma   90.00
#
_symmetry.space_group_name_H-M   'P 1'
#
loop_
_entity.id
_entity.type
_entity.pdbx_description
1 polymer ?
#
loop_
_entity_poly.entity_id
_entity_poly.type
_entity_poly.pdbx_seq_one_letter_code
_entity_poly.pdbx_strand_id
1 'polypeptide(L)'
;MQVDLRKNEKETSSCFAEVTKLRKKLNDLEDRSRSNNVRLVNLPAGIEGDDPSGYLQKMLPEWIPTLKISHSTPLEIDRAHRIYSNNTSRPRTMIFKLLRYTDRQAILAGARKARPALSDGTQLLFFADYSPGTTQERQGYREIRAKLRRKGIDSFLIYPAILRVNYKGTRMSFNSAEEAKDALKSSVLKYGRRIECNGQRTDGTVLRTLTGRYAYPQFNRHG
;
A
#
# COMPACT_ATOMS: atom_id res chain seq x y z
N MET A 1 39.19 12.08 -31.60
CA MET A 1 37.88 12.76 -31.55
C MET A 1 36.69 11.80 -31.55
N GLN A 2 36.45 10.99 -32.60
CA GLN A 2 35.28 10.08 -32.62
C GLN A 2 35.37 8.89 -31.64
N VAL A 3 36.60 8.40 -31.37
CA VAL A 3 36.86 7.31 -30.40
C VAL A 3 36.67 7.81 -28.96
N ASP A 4 37.13 9.03 -28.66
CA ASP A 4 37.01 9.65 -27.34
C ASP A 4 35.55 9.91 -26.99
N LEU A 5 34.74 10.37 -27.95
CA LEU A 5 33.29 10.55 -27.78
C LEU A 5 32.59 9.23 -27.42
N ARG A 6 32.86 8.14 -28.14
CA ARG A 6 32.28 6.82 -27.84
C ARG A 6 32.73 6.27 -26.48
N LYS A 7 33.96 6.57 -26.06
CA LYS A 7 34.47 6.20 -24.74
C LYS A 7 33.70 6.96 -23.64
N ASN A 8 33.51 8.26 -23.81
CA ASN A 8 32.74 9.10 -22.88
C ASN A 8 31.26 8.69 -22.82
N GLU A 9 30.64 8.30 -23.93
CA GLU A 9 29.26 7.77 -23.95
C GLU A 9 29.13 6.47 -23.15
N LYS A 10 30.12 5.56 -23.25
CA LYS A 10 30.12 4.33 -22.44
C LYS A 10 30.33 4.61 -20.96
N GLU A 11 31.25 5.51 -20.62
CA GLU A 11 31.53 5.89 -19.24
C GLU A 11 30.33 6.59 -18.60
N THR A 12 29.68 7.52 -19.32
CA THR A 12 28.45 8.17 -18.86
C THR A 12 27.31 7.16 -18.69
N SER A 13 27.09 6.27 -19.65
CA SER A 13 26.07 5.21 -19.53
C SER A 13 26.33 4.29 -18.33
N SER A 14 27.60 3.92 -18.09
CA SER A 14 28.00 3.10 -16.94
C SER A 14 27.75 3.84 -15.62
N CYS A 15 28.12 5.13 -15.56
CA CYS A 15 27.87 5.98 -14.41
C CYS A 15 26.36 6.12 -14.11
N PHE A 16 25.53 6.35 -15.13
CA PHE A 16 24.07 6.41 -14.97
C PHE A 16 23.48 5.09 -14.45
N ALA A 17 24.00 3.95 -14.92
CA ALA A 17 23.56 2.64 -14.46
C ALA A 17 23.90 2.45 -12.96
N GLU A 18 25.11 2.79 -12.53
CA GLU A 18 25.50 2.72 -11.12
C GLU A 18 24.73 3.70 -10.24
N VAL A 19 24.51 4.95 -10.67
CA VAL A 19 23.67 5.91 -9.95
C VAL A 19 22.25 5.37 -9.77
N THR A 20 21.68 4.76 -10.81
CA THR A 20 20.34 4.17 -10.74
C THR A 20 20.28 3.00 -9.76
N LYS A 21 21.31 2.13 -9.77
CA LYS A 21 21.44 1.00 -8.85
C LYS A 21 21.58 1.45 -7.40
N LEU A 22 22.41 2.46 -7.13
CA LEU A 22 22.58 3.04 -5.81
C LEU A 22 21.29 3.70 -5.29
N ARG A 23 20.58 4.46 -6.15
CA ARG A 23 19.27 5.03 -5.81
C ARG A 23 18.24 3.97 -5.43
N LYS A 24 18.16 2.87 -6.19
CA LYS A 24 17.27 1.74 -5.86
C LYS A 24 17.62 1.12 -4.50
N LYS A 25 18.91 0.92 -4.22
CA LYS A 25 19.36 0.38 -2.92
C LYS A 25 19.05 1.32 -1.76
N LEU A 26 19.22 2.63 -1.95
CA LEU A 26 18.89 3.64 -0.95
C LEU A 26 17.39 3.63 -0.62
N ASN A 27 16.54 3.62 -1.66
CA ASN A 27 15.09 3.53 -1.48
C ASN A 27 14.69 2.27 -0.70
N ASP A 28 15.27 1.11 -1.02
CA ASP A 28 14.96 -0.14 -0.32
C ASP A 28 15.40 -0.13 1.16
N LEU A 29 16.57 0.44 1.48
CA LEU A 29 17.01 0.61 2.86
C LEU A 29 16.08 1.54 3.64
N GLU A 30 15.67 2.65 3.02
CA GLU A 30 14.74 3.59 3.62
C GLU A 30 13.36 2.96 3.84
N ASP A 31 12.84 2.22 2.86
CA ASP A 31 11.56 1.51 2.94
C ASP A 31 11.56 0.44 4.05
N ARG A 32 12.67 -0.29 4.22
CA ARG A 32 12.83 -1.24 5.32
C ARG A 32 12.81 -0.55 6.67
N SER A 33 13.48 0.60 6.80
CA SER A 33 13.48 1.41 8.03
C SER A 33 12.07 1.94 8.37
N ARG A 34 11.28 2.27 7.34
CA ARG A 34 9.90 2.76 7.46
C ARG A 34 8.84 1.65 7.48
N SER A 35 9.23 0.38 7.40
CA SER A 35 8.30 -0.75 7.22
C SER A 35 7.24 -0.91 8.31
N ASN A 36 7.51 -0.43 9.53
CA ASN A 36 6.58 -0.42 10.67
C ASN A 36 5.82 0.91 10.84
N ASN A 37 6.08 1.90 10.00
CA ASN A 37 5.44 3.20 10.10
C ASN A 37 4.06 3.19 9.44
N VAL A 38 3.15 3.98 10.00
CA VAL A 38 1.83 4.28 9.46
C VAL A 38 1.66 5.79 9.34
N ARG A 39 1.10 6.23 8.22
CA ARG A 39 0.68 7.62 7.99
C ARG A 39 -0.80 7.74 8.25
N LEU A 40 -1.17 8.63 9.16
CA LEU A 40 -2.54 9.03 9.46
C LEU A 40 -2.81 10.42 8.89
N VAL A 41 -3.77 10.49 7.98
CA VAL A 41 -4.16 11.71 7.27
C VAL A 41 -5.57 12.14 7.71
N ASN A 42 -5.81 13.45 7.68
CA ASN A 42 -7.05 14.13 8.07
C ASN A 42 -7.36 14.14 9.57
N LEU A 43 -6.39 13.82 10.44
CA LEU A 43 -6.57 13.99 11.87
C LEU A 43 -6.48 15.49 12.24
N PRO A 44 -7.55 16.14 12.76
CA PRO A 44 -7.51 17.55 13.17
C PRO A 44 -6.37 17.85 14.13
N ALA A 45 -5.71 18.99 13.96
CA ALA A 45 -4.54 19.36 14.76
C ALA A 45 -4.92 19.60 16.22
N GLY A 46 -4.07 19.15 17.16
CA GLY A 46 -4.20 19.44 18.58
C GLY A 46 -5.08 18.48 19.38
N ILE A 47 -5.87 17.62 18.73
CA ILE A 47 -6.73 16.66 19.44
C ILE A 47 -5.94 15.56 20.17
N GLU A 48 -4.67 15.39 19.80
CA GLU A 48 -3.78 14.40 20.41
C GLU A 48 -3.26 14.85 21.79
N GLY A 49 -3.31 16.15 22.08
CA GLY A 49 -2.71 16.73 23.27
C GLY A 49 -1.19 16.55 23.31
N ASP A 50 -0.65 16.44 24.52
CA ASP A 50 0.79 16.36 24.80
C ASP A 50 1.37 14.94 24.64
N ASP A 51 0.53 13.91 24.61
CA ASP A 51 0.92 12.51 24.38
C ASP A 51 0.24 11.90 23.13
N PRO A 52 0.83 12.11 21.94
CA PRO A 52 0.32 11.52 20.71
C PRO A 52 0.32 9.99 20.71
N SER A 53 1.27 9.35 21.39
CA SER A 53 1.37 7.89 21.41
C SER A 53 0.25 7.28 22.24
N GLY A 54 0.04 7.76 23.48
CA GLY A 54 -1.06 7.30 24.32
C GLY A 54 -2.43 7.61 23.72
N TYR A 55 -2.58 8.77 23.07
CA TYR A 55 -3.80 9.10 22.32
C TYR A 55 -4.11 8.06 21.23
N LEU A 56 -3.11 7.72 20.39
CA LEU A 56 -3.30 6.72 19.35
C LEU A 56 -3.57 5.32 19.90
N GLN A 57 -2.93 4.92 21.00
CA GLN A 57 -3.20 3.63 21.66
C GLN A 57 -4.66 3.50 22.09
N LYS A 58 -5.24 4.60 22.60
CA LYS A 58 -6.65 4.66 23.00
C LYS A 58 -7.60 4.68 21.80
N MET A 59 -7.29 5.46 20.77
CA MET A 59 -8.23 5.74 19.67
C MET A 59 -8.22 4.71 18.55
N LEU A 60 -7.08 4.06 18.27
CA LEU A 60 -6.99 3.08 17.18
C LEU A 60 -7.99 1.91 17.34
N PRO A 61 -8.19 1.32 18.53
CA PRO A 61 -9.20 0.28 18.72
C PRO A 61 -10.64 0.79 18.60
N GLU A 62 -10.91 2.07 18.89
CA GLU A 62 -12.23 2.67 18.69
C GLU A 62 -12.55 2.88 17.21
N TRP A 63 -11.59 3.40 16.45
CA TRP A 63 -11.74 3.60 15.01
C TRP A 63 -11.72 2.30 14.21
N ILE A 64 -11.01 1.28 14.71
CA ILE A 64 -10.81 0.00 14.03
C ILE A 64 -11.16 -1.13 14.99
N PRO A 65 -12.46 -1.51 15.10
CA PRO A 65 -12.93 -2.50 16.07
C PRO A 65 -12.28 -3.88 15.94
N THR A 66 -11.78 -4.24 14.75
CA THR A 66 -11.04 -5.51 14.56
C THR A 66 -9.77 -5.59 15.41
N LEU A 67 -9.20 -4.45 15.81
CA LEU A 67 -8.02 -4.42 16.68
C LEU A 67 -8.37 -4.81 18.12
N LYS A 68 -9.57 -4.46 18.61
CA LYS A 68 -10.05 -4.90 19.94
C LYS A 68 -10.15 -6.41 20.05
N ILE A 69 -10.57 -7.08 18.97
CA ILE A 69 -10.75 -8.53 18.93
C ILE A 69 -9.40 -9.25 18.79
N SER A 70 -8.49 -8.70 18.00
CA SER A 70 -7.22 -9.35 17.66
C SER A 70 -6.12 -9.18 18.71
N HIS A 71 -6.24 -8.20 19.61
CA HIS A 71 -5.19 -7.87 20.56
C HIS A 71 -5.72 -7.93 21.99
N SER A 72 -5.11 -8.78 22.82
CA SER A 72 -5.33 -8.81 24.27
C SER A 72 -4.55 -7.71 24.99
N THR A 73 -3.50 -7.17 24.37
CA THR A 73 -2.64 -6.11 24.90
C THR A 73 -2.78 -4.82 24.08
N PRO A 74 -2.53 -3.64 24.68
CA PRO A 74 -2.44 -2.39 23.94
C PRO A 74 -1.39 -2.43 22.82
N LEU A 75 -1.60 -1.62 21.78
CA LEU A 75 -0.66 -1.51 20.66
C LEU A 75 0.64 -0.83 21.13
N GLU A 76 1.78 -1.44 20.81
CA GLU A 76 3.09 -0.90 21.16
C GLU A 76 3.51 0.15 20.12
N ILE A 77 3.34 1.42 20.46
CA ILE A 77 3.74 2.57 19.62
C ILE A 77 5.08 3.11 20.13
N ASP A 78 6.11 3.03 19.29
CA ASP A 78 7.48 3.49 19.56
C ASP A 78 7.55 5.03 19.56
N ARG A 79 6.96 5.65 18.53
CA ARG A 79 6.92 7.13 18.39
C ARG A 79 5.74 7.56 17.54
N ALA A 80 5.19 8.73 17.85
CA ALA A 80 4.15 9.39 17.06
C ALA A 80 4.42 10.90 16.97
N HIS A 81 4.38 11.46 15.77
CA HIS A 81 4.60 12.89 15.55
C HIS A 81 3.93 13.38 14.25
N ARG A 82 3.71 14.68 14.15
CA ARG A 82 3.21 15.31 12.91
C ARG A 82 4.36 15.73 12.01
N ILE A 83 4.21 15.47 10.71
CA ILE A 83 5.18 15.92 9.72
C ILE A 83 5.04 17.44 9.54
N TYR A 84 6.16 18.12 9.39
CA TYR A 84 6.16 19.52 8.99
C TYR A 84 5.53 19.71 7.61
N SER A 85 4.71 20.75 7.46
CA SER A 85 4.04 21.12 6.21
C SER A 85 3.83 22.63 6.20
N ASN A 86 4.25 23.29 5.13
CA ASN A 86 3.99 24.72 4.90
C ASN A 86 2.53 25.01 4.56
N ASN A 87 1.76 23.97 4.23
CA ASN A 87 0.35 24.10 3.92
C ASN A 87 -0.48 24.05 5.22
N THR A 88 -1.14 25.17 5.53
CA THR A 88 -2.04 25.33 6.69
C THR A 88 -3.50 24.99 6.39
N SER A 89 -3.89 24.83 5.11
CA SER A 89 -5.28 24.57 4.72
C SER A 89 -5.78 23.17 5.08
N ARG A 90 -4.87 22.22 5.34
CA ARG A 90 -5.20 20.84 5.71
C ARG A 90 -4.45 20.42 6.97
N PRO A 91 -5.06 19.59 7.82
CA PRO A 91 -4.36 19.04 8.98
C PRO A 91 -3.10 18.29 8.54
N ARG A 92 -1.99 18.51 9.26
CA ARG A 92 -0.70 17.88 8.94
C ARG A 92 -0.81 16.37 9.14
N THR A 93 -0.24 15.58 8.23
CA THR A 93 -0.18 14.12 8.38
C THR A 93 0.60 13.76 9.65
N MET A 94 0.05 12.85 10.45
CA MET A 94 0.75 12.21 11.55
C MET A 94 1.44 10.94 11.06
N ILE A 95 2.69 10.73 11.47
CA ILE A 95 3.39 9.46 11.32
C ILE A 95 3.59 8.87 12.70
N PHE A 96 3.26 7.59 12.83
CA PHE A 96 3.62 6.82 14.00
C PHE A 96 4.29 5.51 13.61
N LYS A 97 5.23 5.06 14.44
CA LYS A 97 5.97 3.82 14.26
C LYS A 97 5.51 2.81 15.30
N LEU A 98 5.19 1.61 14.83
CA LEU A 98 4.83 0.49 15.69
C LEU A 98 6.06 -0.35 15.99
N LEU A 99 6.04 -1.03 17.14
CA LEU A 99 7.11 -1.97 17.47
C LEU A 99 7.05 -3.21 16.57
N ARG A 100 5.83 -3.67 16.24
CA ARG A 100 5.58 -4.90 15.47
C ARG A 100 5.04 -4.62 14.08
N TYR A 101 5.61 -5.29 13.08
CA TYR A 101 5.14 -5.22 11.70
C TYR A 101 3.71 -5.78 11.52
N THR A 102 3.36 -6.80 12.30
CA THR A 102 2.03 -7.44 12.29
C THR A 102 0.93 -6.45 12.62
N ASP A 103 1.15 -5.61 13.63
CA ASP A 103 0.19 -4.63 14.12
C ASP A 103 -0.04 -3.56 13.05
N ARG A 104 1.04 -3.16 12.37
CA ARG A 104 0.96 -2.26 11.21
C ARG A 104 0.08 -2.84 10.11
N GLN A 105 0.21 -4.14 9.81
CA GLN A 105 -0.63 -4.80 8.82
C GLN A 105 -2.08 -4.88 9.27
N ALA A 106 -2.33 -5.21 10.54
CA ALA A 106 -3.66 -5.28 11.13
C ALA A 106 -4.37 -3.92 11.06
N ILE A 107 -3.68 -2.83 11.42
CA ILE A 107 -4.20 -1.45 11.32
C ILE A 107 -4.56 -1.11 9.87
N LEU A 108 -3.64 -1.33 8.92
CA LEU A 108 -3.90 -0.99 7.51
C LEU A 108 -4.99 -1.85 6.87
N ALA A 109 -5.11 -3.12 7.26
CA ALA A 109 -6.18 -4.00 6.78
C ALA A 109 -7.53 -3.63 7.40
N GLY A 110 -7.56 -3.38 8.71
CA GLY A 110 -8.74 -2.99 9.47
C GLY A 110 -9.28 -1.64 9.01
N ALA A 111 -8.42 -0.63 8.86
CA ALA A 111 -8.82 0.70 8.39
C ALA A 111 -9.47 0.69 7.00
N ARG A 112 -8.99 -0.16 6.07
CA ARG A 112 -9.61 -0.29 4.73
C ARG A 112 -11.03 -0.85 4.78
N LYS A 113 -11.30 -1.72 5.76
CA LYS A 113 -12.63 -2.34 5.96
C LYS A 113 -13.55 -1.40 6.73
N ALA A 114 -13.09 -0.86 7.85
CA ALA A 114 -13.86 -0.02 8.75
C ALA A 114 -14.15 1.38 8.18
N ARG A 115 -13.22 1.94 7.37
CA ARG A 115 -13.27 3.32 6.85
C ARG A 115 -13.60 4.34 7.96
N PRO A 116 -12.75 4.42 9.00
CA PRO A 116 -13.03 5.23 10.17
C PRO A 116 -13.27 6.70 9.83
N ALA A 117 -14.22 7.30 10.54
CA ALA A 117 -14.52 8.72 10.49
C ALA A 117 -14.70 9.25 11.91
N LEU A 118 -14.38 10.52 12.09
CA LEU A 118 -14.66 11.25 13.33
C LEU A 118 -16.16 11.60 13.41
N SER A 119 -16.59 12.06 14.58
CA SER A 119 -17.99 12.42 14.85
C SER A 119 -18.53 13.54 13.95
N ASP A 120 -17.65 14.39 13.43
CA ASP A 120 -17.95 15.45 12.46
C ASP A 120 -18.05 14.93 11.00
N GLY A 121 -17.87 13.63 10.78
CA GLY A 121 -17.85 13.00 9.46
C GLY A 121 -16.49 13.05 8.76
N THR A 122 -15.46 13.61 9.38
CA THR A 122 -14.11 13.66 8.79
C THR A 122 -13.52 12.26 8.65
N GLN A 123 -13.31 11.81 7.42
CA GLN A 123 -12.74 10.49 7.16
C GLN A 123 -11.23 10.44 7.47
N LEU A 124 -10.86 9.49 8.33
CA LEU A 124 -9.47 9.21 8.67
C LEU A 124 -8.88 8.22 7.65
N LEU A 125 -7.71 8.56 7.11
CA LEU A 125 -7.05 7.74 6.11
C LEU A 125 -5.72 7.22 6.63
N PHE A 126 -5.53 5.90 6.52
CA PHE A 126 -4.35 5.19 6.97
C PHE A 126 -3.57 4.64 5.79
N PHE A 127 -2.28 4.99 5.70
CA PHE A 127 -1.39 4.54 4.63
C PHE A 127 -0.09 3.98 5.19
N ALA A 128 0.55 3.10 4.42
CA ALA A 128 1.93 2.72 4.67
C ALA A 128 2.85 3.93 4.37
N ASP A 129 3.91 4.08 5.15
CA ASP A 129 4.94 5.08 4.90
C ASP A 129 6.04 4.47 4.01
N TYR A 130 6.21 5.01 2.81
CA TYR A 130 7.23 4.58 1.85
C TYR A 130 8.25 5.70 1.64
N SER A 131 9.40 5.34 1.07
CA SER A 131 10.39 6.27 0.54
C SER A 131 9.77 7.16 -0.55
N PRO A 132 10.33 8.35 -0.81
CA PRO A 132 9.85 9.22 -1.89
C PRO A 132 9.89 8.53 -3.27
N GLY A 133 10.94 7.76 -3.55
CA GLY A 133 11.07 7.01 -4.81
C GLY A 133 9.97 5.98 -4.99
N THR A 134 9.75 5.12 -4.00
CA THR A 134 8.67 4.12 -4.04
C THR A 134 7.28 4.78 -4.09
N THR A 135 7.09 5.91 -3.41
CA THR A 135 5.84 6.68 -3.46
C THR A 135 5.57 7.20 -4.87
N GLN A 136 6.58 7.77 -5.54
CA GLN A 136 6.47 8.28 -6.90
C GLN A 136 6.15 7.15 -7.91
N GLU A 137 6.85 6.01 -7.82
CA GLU A 137 6.57 4.84 -8.67
C GLU A 137 5.13 4.35 -8.48
N ARG A 138 4.67 4.22 -7.23
CA ARG A 138 3.29 3.83 -6.91
C ARG A 138 2.25 4.84 -7.40
N GLN A 139 2.59 6.13 -7.39
CA GLN A 139 1.72 7.19 -7.89
C GLN A 139 1.49 7.08 -9.41
N GLY A 140 2.46 6.57 -10.17
CA GLY A 140 2.32 6.30 -11.61
C GLY A 140 1.13 5.38 -11.94
N TYR A 141 0.77 4.47 -11.04
CA TYR A 141 -0.36 3.56 -11.20
C TYR A 141 -1.73 4.15 -10.81
N ARG A 142 -1.79 5.38 -10.27
CA ARG A 142 -3.02 5.99 -9.71
C ARG A 142 -4.17 5.99 -10.72
N GLU A 143 -3.90 6.43 -11.94
CA GLU A 143 -4.91 6.56 -13.00
C GLU A 143 -5.48 5.21 -13.43
N ILE A 144 -4.62 4.23 -13.65
CA ILE A 144 -5.01 2.88 -14.08
C ILE A 144 -5.84 2.22 -12.99
N ARG A 145 -5.40 2.30 -11.73
CA ARG A 145 -6.13 1.73 -10.60
C ARG A 145 -7.50 2.38 -10.42
N ALA A 146 -7.62 3.69 -10.65
CA ALA A 146 -8.92 4.37 -10.66
C ALA A 146 -9.83 3.86 -11.79
N LYS A 147 -9.28 3.60 -12.99
CA LYS A 147 -10.03 3.00 -14.11
C LYS A 147 -10.47 1.57 -13.79
N LEU A 148 -9.58 0.72 -13.27
CA LEU A 148 -9.89 -0.65 -12.86
C LEU A 148 -10.97 -0.70 -11.78
N ARG A 149 -10.86 0.16 -10.76
CA ARG A 149 -11.87 0.27 -9.69
C ARG A 149 -13.25 0.65 -10.23
N ARG A 150 -13.33 1.61 -11.16
CA ARG A 150 -14.60 2.01 -11.81
C ARG A 150 -15.26 0.86 -12.58
N LYS A 151 -14.47 -0.11 -13.05
CA LYS A 151 -14.94 -1.31 -13.73
C LYS A 151 -15.18 -2.50 -12.81
N GLY A 152 -15.02 -2.33 -11.49
CA GLY A 152 -15.16 -3.43 -10.53
C GLY A 152 -14.05 -4.48 -10.62
N ILE A 153 -12.88 -4.13 -11.16
CA ILE A 153 -11.75 -5.06 -11.31
C ILE A 153 -10.80 -4.91 -10.12
N ASP A 154 -10.53 -6.04 -9.46
CA ASP A 154 -9.63 -6.09 -8.33
C ASP A 154 -8.18 -5.89 -8.76
N SER A 155 -7.54 -4.92 -8.12
CA SER A 155 -6.13 -4.60 -8.35
C SER A 155 -5.41 -4.19 -7.08
N PHE A 156 -4.16 -4.66 -6.95
CA PHE A 156 -3.32 -4.43 -5.79
C PHE A 156 -1.88 -4.13 -6.21
N LEU A 157 -1.21 -3.30 -5.41
CA LEU A 157 0.22 -2.99 -5.61
C LEU A 157 1.03 -3.81 -4.62
N ILE A 158 1.90 -4.66 -5.14
CA ILE A 158 2.93 -5.36 -4.37
C ILE A 158 4.15 -4.46 -4.24
N TYR A 159 4.83 -4.54 -3.09
CA TYR A 159 6.10 -3.86 -2.88
C TYR A 159 7.17 -4.34 -3.87
N PRO A 160 7.99 -3.44 -4.46
CA PRO A 160 7.96 -1.99 -4.28
C PRO A 160 6.80 -1.32 -5.04
N ALA A 161 6.60 -1.60 -6.32
CA ALA A 161 5.53 -1.01 -7.13
C ALA A 161 5.05 -1.91 -8.29
N ILE A 162 4.74 -3.18 -8.00
CA ILE A 162 4.23 -4.13 -9.01
C ILE A 162 2.70 -4.14 -8.99
N LEU A 163 2.06 -3.79 -10.11
CA LEU A 163 0.60 -3.84 -10.23
C LEU A 163 0.15 -5.26 -10.55
N ARG A 164 -0.64 -5.85 -9.65
CA ARG A 164 -1.36 -7.09 -9.91
C ARG A 164 -2.83 -6.83 -10.15
N VAL A 165 -3.34 -7.44 -11.21
CA VAL A 165 -4.74 -7.34 -11.65
C VAL A 165 -5.32 -8.74 -11.75
N ASN A 166 -6.48 -8.93 -11.15
CA ASN A 166 -7.25 -10.16 -11.31
C ASN A 166 -8.43 -9.87 -12.23
N TYR A 167 -8.46 -10.47 -13.42
CA TYR A 167 -9.53 -10.26 -14.40
C TYR A 167 -9.95 -11.60 -15.00
N LYS A 168 -11.24 -11.94 -14.89
CA LYS A 168 -11.84 -13.19 -15.42
C LYS A 168 -11.07 -14.47 -15.03
N GLY A 169 -10.58 -14.53 -13.79
CA GLY A 169 -9.80 -15.68 -13.30
C GLY A 169 -8.30 -15.65 -13.67
N THR A 170 -7.88 -14.78 -14.59
CA THR A 170 -6.47 -14.58 -14.94
C THR A 170 -5.81 -13.55 -14.03
N ARG A 171 -4.61 -13.87 -13.54
CA ARG A 171 -3.79 -12.95 -12.75
C ARG A 171 -2.69 -12.38 -13.63
N MET A 172 -2.64 -11.06 -13.76
CA MET A 172 -1.62 -10.34 -14.51
C MET A 172 -0.76 -9.51 -13.55
N SER A 173 0.53 -9.39 -13.84
CA SER A 173 1.49 -8.58 -13.08
C SER A 173 2.23 -7.64 -14.03
N PHE A 174 2.36 -6.37 -13.64
CA PHE A 174 3.04 -5.35 -14.44
C PHE A 174 4.10 -4.65 -13.59
N ASN A 175 5.29 -4.46 -14.16
CA ASN A 175 6.43 -3.83 -13.47
C ASN A 175 6.52 -2.33 -13.77
N SER A 176 5.91 -1.87 -14.87
CA SER A 176 5.79 -0.46 -15.22
C SER A 176 4.33 -0.02 -15.32
N ALA A 177 4.09 1.24 -14.95
CA ALA A 177 2.79 1.88 -15.16
C ALA A 177 2.47 2.02 -16.65
N GLU A 178 3.46 2.24 -17.51
CA GLU A 178 3.28 2.36 -18.97
C GLU A 178 2.87 1.02 -19.58
N GLU A 179 3.61 -0.04 -19.24
CA GLU A 179 3.29 -1.42 -19.62
C GLU A 179 1.85 -1.79 -19.22
N ALA A 180 1.45 -1.46 -18.00
CA ALA A 180 0.08 -1.66 -17.54
C ALA A 180 -0.94 -0.83 -18.33
N LYS A 181 -0.63 0.42 -18.69
CA LYS A 181 -1.54 1.27 -19.48
C LYS A 181 -1.77 0.64 -20.85
N ASP A 182 -0.70 0.23 -21.51
CA ASP A 182 -0.76 -0.30 -22.87
C ASP A 182 -1.45 -1.67 -22.92
N ALA A 183 -1.07 -2.59 -22.04
CA ALA A 183 -1.66 -3.92 -21.98
C ALA A 183 -3.16 -3.89 -21.64
N LEU A 184 -3.59 -2.98 -20.75
CA LEU A 184 -4.98 -2.91 -20.29
C LEU A 184 -5.88 -2.08 -21.22
N LYS A 185 -5.31 -1.24 -22.10
CA LYS A 185 -6.08 -0.41 -23.06
C LYS A 185 -6.82 -1.25 -24.10
N SER A 186 -6.19 -2.32 -24.59
CA SER A 186 -6.72 -3.17 -25.68
C SER A 186 -7.67 -4.28 -25.20
N SER A 187 -7.38 -4.89 -24.05
CA SER A 187 -8.01 -6.15 -23.60
C SER A 187 -9.08 -5.97 -22.51
N VAL A 188 -8.80 -5.13 -21.50
CA VAL A 188 -9.61 -5.03 -20.27
C VAL A 188 -10.45 -3.74 -20.23
N LEU A 189 -9.90 -2.63 -20.73
CA LEU A 189 -10.56 -1.32 -20.68
C LEU A 189 -11.55 -1.06 -21.82
N LYS A 190 -11.54 -1.82 -22.92
CA LYS A 190 -12.53 -1.70 -24.01
C LYS A 190 -13.86 -2.44 -23.74
N TYR A 191 -13.83 -3.63 -23.13
CA TYR A 191 -15.01 -4.52 -23.02
C TYR A 191 -15.68 -4.62 -21.64
N GLY A 192 -15.13 -3.97 -20.61
CA GLY A 192 -15.72 -4.00 -19.27
C GLY A 192 -17.04 -3.23 -19.19
N ARG A 193 -18.17 -3.91 -19.48
CA ARG A 193 -19.52 -3.49 -19.07
C ARG A 193 -19.67 -3.70 -17.56
N ARG A 194 -20.41 -2.79 -16.92
CA ARG A 194 -20.81 -2.87 -15.51
C ARG A 194 -21.63 -4.15 -15.32
N ILE A 195 -21.17 -5.07 -14.47
CA ILE A 195 -21.98 -6.22 -14.06
C ILE A 195 -22.94 -5.69 -13.00
N GLU A 196 -24.24 -5.67 -13.32
CA GLU A 196 -25.30 -5.56 -12.33
C GLU A 196 -25.48 -6.94 -11.69
N CYS A 197 -25.36 -6.99 -10.36
CA CYS A 197 -25.54 -8.21 -9.59
C CYS A 197 -27.03 -8.55 -9.55
N ASN A 198 -27.53 -9.35 -10.50
CA ASN A 198 -28.78 -10.07 -10.31
C ASN A 198 -28.45 -11.48 -9.81
N GLY A 199 -28.94 -11.76 -8.59
CA GLY A 199 -28.75 -13.04 -7.94
C GLY A 199 -29.48 -14.15 -8.66
N GLN A 200 -28.82 -15.30 -8.78
CA GLN A 200 -29.43 -16.62 -8.69
C GLN A 200 -28.33 -17.65 -8.44
N ARG A 201 -28.56 -18.46 -7.41
CA ARG A 201 -27.81 -19.69 -7.13
C ARG A 201 -28.23 -20.72 -8.18
N THR A 202 -27.27 -21.41 -8.78
CA THR A 202 -27.49 -22.78 -9.28
C THR A 202 -26.27 -23.64 -9.03
N ASP A 203 -26.60 -24.88 -8.76
CA ASP A 203 -25.84 -25.97 -8.17
C ASP A 203 -24.86 -26.63 -9.15
N GLY A 204 -23.90 -27.37 -8.56
CA GLY A 204 -23.11 -28.48 -9.11
C GLY A 204 -22.57 -28.43 -10.55
N THR A 205 -21.24 -28.35 -10.71
CA THR A 205 -20.45 -29.32 -11.51
C THR A 205 -18.98 -29.26 -11.08
N VAL A 206 -18.47 -30.42 -10.69
CA VAL A 206 -17.09 -30.71 -10.28
C VAL A 206 -16.19 -30.74 -11.52
N LEU A 207 -14.98 -30.16 -11.45
CA LEU A 207 -13.71 -30.88 -11.67
C LEU A 207 -12.45 -29.98 -11.64
N ARG A 208 -11.49 -30.47 -10.84
CA ARG A 208 -10.02 -30.29 -10.85
C ARG A 208 -9.42 -28.98 -10.33
N THR A 209 -9.29 -28.98 -9.01
CA THR A 209 -8.24 -28.31 -8.24
C THR A 209 -6.84 -28.70 -8.73
N LEU A 210 -6.01 -27.72 -9.11
CA LEU A 210 -4.56 -27.82 -8.93
C LEU A 210 -4.22 -27.16 -7.59
N THR A 211 -3.96 -28.03 -6.62
CA THR A 211 -3.39 -27.69 -5.32
C THR A 211 -2.07 -26.93 -5.49
N GLY A 212 -2.05 -25.71 -4.97
CA GLY A 212 -0.85 -24.92 -4.73
C GLY A 212 -1.03 -24.14 -3.43
N ARG A 213 -1.10 -24.87 -2.31
CA ARG A 213 -1.10 -24.31 -0.96
C ARG A 213 0.25 -23.63 -0.73
N TYR A 214 0.28 -22.31 -0.67
CA TYR A 214 1.29 -21.63 0.15
C TYR A 214 0.77 -21.63 1.58
N ALA A 215 1.06 -22.72 2.29
CA ALA A 215 1.01 -22.74 3.75
C ALA A 215 2.17 -21.89 4.26
N TYR A 216 1.86 -20.85 5.03
CA TYR A 216 2.89 -20.22 5.87
C TYR A 216 3.15 -21.12 7.07
N PRO A 217 4.40 -21.25 7.55
CA PRO A 217 4.75 -22.16 8.63
C PRO A 217 4.12 -21.72 9.95
N GLN A 218 3.41 -22.62 10.61
CA GLN A 218 3.05 -22.51 12.03
C GLN A 218 4.30 -22.83 12.85
N PHE A 219 4.84 -21.85 13.56
CA PHE A 219 5.83 -22.08 14.62
C PHE A 219 5.06 -22.43 15.90
N ASN A 220 4.92 -23.72 16.20
CA ASN A 220 4.63 -24.18 17.56
C ASN A 220 5.96 -24.21 18.34
N ARG A 221 6.03 -23.48 19.46
CA ARG A 221 6.94 -23.81 20.56
C ARG A 221 6.16 -24.62 21.60
N HIS A 222 6.82 -25.64 22.09
CA HIS A 222 6.33 -26.68 23.00
C HIS A 222 5.67 -26.19 24.29
N GLY A 223 4.63 -26.91 24.69
CA GLY A 223 4.56 -27.60 25.98
C GLY A 223 4.54 -29.10 25.70
#